data_AF-A0A962ZRF9-F1
#
_entry.id   AF-A0A962ZRF9-F1
#
_cell.length_a   1.000
_cell.length_b   1.000
_cell.length_c   1.000
_cell.angle_alpha   90.00
_cell.angle_beta   90.00
_cell.angle_gamma   90.00
#
_symmetry.space_group_name_H-M   'P 1'
#
loop_
_entity.id
_entity.type
_entity.pdbx_description
1 polymer ?
#
loop_
_entity_poly.entity_id
_entity_poly.type
_entity_poly.pdbx_seq_one_letter_code
_entity_poly.pdbx_strand_id
1 'polypeptide(L)' 'MSDQPFLIPPAEQSRLRSLGRLTGASKALAAVELARGLRRPLLLLAPDAREADRLDAEVRWFAGDLPVAHFVEWETLPW' A
#
# COMPACT_ATOMS: atom_id res chain seq x y z
N MET A 1 -15.03 18.65 4.14
CA MET A 1 -14.03 17.67 3.69
C MET A 1 -13.08 18.38 2.76
N SER A 2 -11.85 18.66 3.23
CA SER A 2 -10.87 19.41 2.44
C SER A 2 -10.48 18.56 1.22
N ASP A 3 -10.64 19.13 0.03
CA ASP A 3 -10.25 18.56 -1.26
C ASP A 3 -8.72 18.64 -1.36
N GLN A 4 -8.03 17.80 -0.58
CA GLN A 4 -6.58 17.70 -0.62
C GLN A 4 -6.20 17.08 -1.96
N PRO A 5 -5.35 17.77 -2.77
CA PRO A 5 -4.96 17.24 -4.05
C PRO A 5 -4.19 15.94 -3.82
N PHE A 6 -4.64 14.91 -4.51
CA PHE A 6 -4.11 13.60 -4.33
C PHE A 6 -2.70 13.52 -4.91
N LEU A 7 -1.71 13.11 -4.10
CA LEU A 7 -0.32 13.02 -4.54
C LEU A 7 -0.15 12.03 -5.73
N ILE A 8 -1.03 11.01 -5.82
CA ILE A 8 -0.95 9.94 -6.82
C ILE A 8 -2.34 9.73 -7.44
N PRO A 9 -2.79 10.54 -8.42
CA PRO A 9 -4.17 10.52 -8.90
C PRO A 9 -4.66 9.10 -9.25
N PRO A 10 -5.87 8.71 -8.83
CA PRO A 10 -6.38 7.37 -9.07
C PRO A 10 -6.45 7.11 -10.58
N ALA A 11 -5.83 6.01 -11.02
CA ALA A 11 -5.80 5.65 -12.43
C ALA A 11 -7.14 5.08 -12.90
N GLU A 12 -7.47 5.35 -14.17
CA GLU A 12 -8.49 4.63 -14.92
C GLU A 12 -8.17 3.12 -14.93
N GLN A 13 -9.20 2.28 -14.90
CA GLN A 13 -9.03 0.82 -14.83
C GLN A 13 -8.12 0.34 -15.99
N SER A 14 -7.22 -0.62 -15.70
CA SER A 14 -6.35 -1.30 -16.68
C SER A 14 -5.08 -0.57 -17.14
N ARG A 15 -4.70 0.56 -16.54
CA ARG A 15 -3.43 1.24 -16.90
C ARG A 15 -2.32 0.96 -15.92
N LEU A 16 -1.25 0.31 -16.39
CA LEU A 16 -0.02 0.16 -15.61
C LEU A 16 0.59 1.55 -15.35
N ARG A 17 0.93 1.80 -14.09
CA ARG A 17 1.61 3.01 -13.61
C ARG A 17 2.80 2.57 -12.79
N SER A 18 3.92 3.27 -12.97
CA SER A 18 5.12 3.09 -12.16
C SER A 18 5.45 4.40 -11.46
N LEU A 19 5.74 4.30 -10.16
CA LEU A 19 6.19 5.41 -9.33
C LEU A 19 7.69 5.21 -9.07
N GLY A 20 8.51 6.10 -9.60
CA GLY A 20 9.96 6.08 -9.38
C GLY A 20 10.37 6.77 -8.08
N ARG A 21 11.62 6.55 -7.68
CA ARG A 21 12.29 7.26 -6.56
C ARG A 21 11.63 7.07 -5.18
N LEU A 22 10.93 5.96 -4.98
CA LEU A 22 10.42 5.58 -3.67
C LEU A 22 11.56 4.99 -2.82
N THR A 23 12.22 5.81 -2.00
CA THR A 23 13.28 5.42 -1.07
C THR A 23 12.78 5.33 0.37
N GLY A 24 13.38 4.45 1.18
CA GLY A 24 12.97 4.24 2.57
C GLY A 24 11.47 3.89 2.69
N ALA A 25 10.80 4.51 3.66
CA ALA A 25 9.37 4.28 3.95
C ALA A 25 8.39 5.00 2.98
N SER A 26 8.89 5.61 1.90
CA SER A 26 8.03 6.34 0.96
C SER A 26 7.08 5.43 0.17
N LYS A 27 7.38 4.13 0.03
CA LYS A 27 6.44 3.14 -0.54
C LYS A 27 5.17 3.03 0.30
N ALA A 28 5.30 2.92 1.61
CA ALA A 28 4.18 2.84 2.54
C ALA A 28 3.37 4.14 2.58
N LEU A 29 4.05 5.29 2.62
CA LEU A 29 3.39 6.59 2.55
C LEU A 29 2.59 6.73 1.25
N ALA A 30 3.19 6.39 0.11
CA ALA A 30 2.51 6.41 -1.19
C ALA A 30 1.28 5.49 -1.22
N ALA A 31 1.36 4.31 -0.59
CA ALA A 31 0.24 3.39 -0.51
C ALA A 31 -0.91 3.92 0.37
N VAL A 32 -0.61 4.52 1.53
CA VAL A 32 -1.63 5.11 2.41
C VAL A 32 -2.30 6.30 1.75
N GLU A 33 -1.51 7.18 1.12
CA GLU A 33 -2.06 8.27 0.34
C GLU A 33 -2.95 7.68 -0.76
N LEU A 34 -2.46 6.74 -1.57
CA LEU A 34 -3.25 6.06 -2.61
C LEU A 34 -4.56 5.44 -2.08
N ALA A 35 -4.56 4.85 -0.89
CA ALA A 35 -5.76 4.27 -0.30
C ALA A 35 -6.79 5.33 0.10
N ARG A 36 -6.38 6.50 0.59
CA ARG A 36 -7.29 7.58 1.03
C ARG A 36 -8.12 8.18 -0.10
N GLY A 37 -7.59 8.24 -1.31
CA GLY A 37 -8.29 8.80 -2.48
C GLY A 37 -9.04 7.77 -3.29
N LEU A 38 -8.88 6.48 -2.97
CA LEU A 38 -9.64 5.41 -3.58
C LEU A 38 -10.94 5.17 -2.80
N ARG A 39 -12.06 5.08 -3.52
CA ARG A 39 -13.35 4.60 -2.98
C ARG A 39 -13.47 3.07 -3.03
N ARG A 40 -12.34 2.37 -2.94
CA ARG A 40 -12.24 0.91 -3.08
C ARG A 40 -11.02 0.38 -2.31
N PRO A 41 -11.00 -0.90 -1.91
CA PRO A 41 -9.84 -1.51 -1.28
C PRO A 41 -8.58 -1.45 -2.16
N LEU A 42 -7.43 -1.31 -1.51
CA LEU A 42 -6.10 -1.39 -2.14
C LEU A 42 -5.42 -2.68 -1.65
N LEU A 43 -5.03 -3.55 -2.58
CA LEU A 43 -4.20 -4.72 -2.29
C LEU A 43 -2.74 -4.36 -2.56
N LEU A 44 -1.90 -4.48 -1.54
CA LEU A 44 -0.45 -4.35 -1.66
C LEU A 44 0.15 -5.75 -1.77
N LEU A 45 0.97 -5.96 -2.81
CA LEU A 45 1.71 -7.20 -3.01
C LEU A 45 3.19 -6.92 -2.76
N ALA A 46 3.77 -7.64 -1.82
CA ALA A 46 5.19 -7.64 -1.54
C ALA A 46 5.87 -8.79 -2.31
N PRO A 47 7.17 -8.68 -2.61
CA PRO A 47 7.91 -9.75 -3.30
C PRO A 47 8.09 -11.01 -2.44
N ASP A 48 8.06 -10.86 -1.11
CA ASP A 48 8.23 -11.95 -0.13
C ASP A 48 7.58 -11.56 1.21
N ALA A 49 7.43 -12.54 2.10
CA ALA A 49 6.81 -12.36 3.42
C ALA A 49 7.53 -11.32 4.29
N ARG A 50 8.87 -11.25 4.22
CA ARG A 50 9.65 -10.29 5.02
C ARG A 50 9.41 -8.85 4.57
N GLU A 51 9.35 -8.60 3.27
CA GLU A 51 8.97 -7.30 2.74
C GLU A 51 7.48 -7.00 3.00
N ALA A 52 6.61 -8.01 3.06
CA ALA A 52 5.21 -7.84 3.46
C ALA A 52 5.11 -7.36 4.91
N ASP A 53 5.79 -8.02 5.85
CA ASP A 53 5.86 -7.63 7.25
C ASP A 53 6.38 -6.19 7.44
N ARG A 54 7.46 -5.85 6.73
CA ARG A 54 8.00 -4.48 6.76
C ARG A 54 6.99 -3.48 6.23
N LEU A 55 6.38 -3.77 5.08
CA LEU A 55 5.41 -2.87 4.46
C LEU A 55 4.17 -2.69 5.35
N ASP A 56 3.70 -3.74 6.00
CA ASP A 56 2.59 -3.71 6.95
C ASP A 56 2.90 -2.80 8.16
N ALA A 57 4.09 -2.93 8.76
CA ALA A 57 4.52 -2.06 9.84
C ALA A 57 4.62 -0.58 9.41
N GLU A 58 5.24 -0.30 8.26
CA GLU A 58 5.37 1.06 7.73
C GLU A 58 4.01 1.64 7.33
N VAL A 59 3.10 0.86 6.75
CA VAL A 59 1.76 1.31 6.37
C VAL A 59 0.96 1.66 7.61
N ARG A 60 0.96 0.81 8.65
CA ARG A 60 0.25 1.11 9.91
C ARG A 60 0.75 2.38 10.58
N TRP A 61 2.03 2.71 10.45
CA TRP A 61 2.58 3.97 10.95
C TRP A 61 1.93 5.19 10.31
N PHE A 62 1.66 5.17 9.00
CA PHE A 62 1.05 6.30 8.27
C PHE A 62 -0.49 6.25 8.20
N ALA A 63 -1.09 5.07 8.37
CA ALA A 63 -2.51 4.79 8.13
C ALA A 63 -3.46 5.65 8.97
N GLY A 64 -3.11 5.91 10.24
CA GLY A 64 -4.01 6.58 11.18
C GLY A 64 -5.27 5.75 11.43
N ASP A 65 -6.43 6.23 11.00
CA ASP A 65 -7.73 5.56 11.10
C ASP A 65 -8.05 4.63 9.92
N LEU A 66 -7.21 4.62 8.89
CA LEU A 66 -7.40 3.75 7.73
C LEU A 66 -7.27 2.27 8.15
N PRO A 67 -8.26 1.40 7.84
CA PRO A 67 -8.17 -0.02 8.14
C PRO A 67 -7.04 -0.70 7.36
N VAL A 68 -6.17 -1.43 8.06
CA VAL A 68 -5.06 -2.19 7.47
C VAL A 68 -5.16 -3.65 7.92
N ALA A 69 -5.31 -4.56 6.97
CA ALA A 69 -5.28 -5.99 7.20
C ALA A 69 -4.04 -6.60 6.52
N HIS A 70 -3.42 -7.58 7.18
CA HIS A 70 -2.28 -8.32 6.64
C HIS A 70 -2.67 -9.79 6.46
N PHE A 71 -2.45 -10.31 5.25
CA PHE A 71 -2.64 -11.72 4.93
C PHE A 71 -1.29 -12.44 5.06
N VAL A 72 -1.08 -13.08 6.20
CA VAL A 72 0.17 -13.76 6.52
C VAL A 72 0.33 -15.04 5.71
N GLU A 73 1.58 -15.36 5.38
CA GLU A 73 1.91 -16.63 4.73
C GLU A 73 1.62 -17.80 5.67
N TRP A 74 1.18 -18.92 5.10
CA TRP A 74 1.04 -20.16 5.86
C TRP A 74 2.42 -20.83 5.90
N GLU A 75 3.00 -20.92 7.10
CA GLU A 75 4.33 -21.49 7.40
C GLU A 75 4.41 -23.01 7.15
N THR A 76 4.01 -23.46 5.97
CA THR A 76 4.04 -24.85 5.53
C THR A 76 4.86 -24.91 4.25
N LEU A 77 5.85 -25.80 4.22
CA LEU A 77 6.63 -26.04 3.00
C LEU A 77 5.67 -26.43 1.86
N PRO A 78 5.88 -25.91 0.64
CA PRO A 78 5.19 -26.40 -0.53
C PRO A 78 5.52 -27.89 -0.70
N TRP A 79 4.48 -28.66 -0.99
CA TRP A 79 4.54 -30.10 -1.24
C TRP A 79 5.46 -30.46 -2.42
#